data_AF-A0A1X0QFS7-F1
#
_entry.id   AF-A0A1X0QFS7-F1
#
_cell.length_a   1.000
_cell.length_b   1.000
_cell.length_c   1.000
_cell.angle_alpha   90.00
_cell.angle_beta   90.00
_cell.angle_gamma   90.00
#
_symmetry.space_group_name_H-M   'P 1'
#
loop_
_entity.id
_entity.type
_entity.pdbx_description
1 polymer ?
#
loop_
_entity_poly.entity_id
_entity_poly.type
_entity_poly.pdbx_seq_one_letter_code
_entity_poly.pdbx_strand_id
1 'polypeptide(L)'
;MITSIGMLPSRKITKFREYKPLQEDVSVLDEYKLDILDTLSDANSARSFDLEDEITQNDKLIYATCFDDEFMGLAVFTSNYYNDNYTVKVHHNNSIISTIFDSCLLENDLIALATMDTADVLIHDVFVNQPLKPSMVLKYKSNNISTDNFFVSGVKYFNNHLYSTCYTNLIKWDLEKTTVINEENKNMEIERFNINENAVVVGKDLNILINNDIVYIENPLEQFTLSNNFVYVVDSEGFLTSFDLRNLENKKSKQITDNKAIFDVKVTDDKIIIISEDKSLRILDKDFNQLDKIELVSTPNVMCVDDDVLFVGLEDSFIQPYKFE
;
A
#
# COMPACT_ATOMS: atom_id res chain seq x y z
N MET A 1 12.01 -3.73 -5.53
CA MET A 1 10.58 -4.01 -5.73
C MET A 1 9.71 -2.98 -5.04
N ILE A 2 8.78 -2.36 -5.76
CA ILE A 2 7.71 -1.55 -5.15
C ILE A 2 6.60 -2.49 -4.63
N THR A 3 6.21 -2.39 -3.36
CA THR A 3 5.18 -3.26 -2.74
C THR A 3 3.85 -2.55 -2.47
N SER A 4 3.87 -1.23 -2.35
CA SER A 4 2.67 -0.39 -2.25
C SER A 4 2.97 0.98 -2.85
N ILE A 5 1.94 1.63 -3.41
CA ILE A 5 2.06 2.94 -4.06
C ILE A 5 0.79 3.76 -3.84
N GLY A 6 0.92 5.07 -3.68
CA GLY A 6 -0.22 5.97 -3.63
C GLY A 6 0.17 7.43 -3.85
N MET A 7 -0.84 8.28 -4.03
CA MET A 7 -0.66 9.69 -4.36
C MET A 7 -0.64 10.54 -3.10
N LEU A 8 0.37 11.41 -2.97
CA LEU A 8 0.44 12.44 -1.96
C LEU A 8 -0.20 13.75 -2.47
N PRO A 9 -0.75 14.60 -1.58
CA PRO A 9 -1.28 15.91 -1.97
C PRO A 9 -0.20 16.79 -2.63
N SER A 10 -0.52 17.36 -3.79
CA SER A 10 0.38 18.28 -4.50
C SER A 10 0.58 19.57 -3.71
N ARG A 11 1.85 19.98 -3.52
CA ARG A 11 2.22 21.22 -2.82
C ARG A 11 3.69 21.54 -2.98
N LYS A 12 4.05 22.81 -2.75
CA LYS A 12 5.44 23.24 -2.71
C LYS A 12 6.12 22.79 -1.41
N ILE A 13 7.28 22.14 -1.50
CA ILE A 13 8.09 21.78 -0.33
C ILE A 13 9.52 22.26 -0.58
N THR A 14 9.96 23.21 0.26
CA THR A 14 11.30 23.82 0.15
C THR A 14 12.27 23.35 1.22
N LYS A 15 11.77 22.70 2.29
CA LYS A 15 12.58 22.15 3.39
C LYS A 15 11.86 20.98 4.04
N PHE A 16 12.62 19.98 4.47
CA PHE A 16 12.12 18.93 5.36
C PHE A 16 11.85 19.46 6.77
N ARG A 17 10.97 18.77 7.49
CA ARG A 17 10.86 18.91 8.94
C ARG A 17 12.08 18.27 9.59
N GLU A 18 12.66 18.98 10.55
CA GLU A 18 13.78 18.49 11.34
C GLU A 18 13.30 17.41 12.31
N TYR A 19 13.96 16.25 12.31
CA TYR A 19 13.79 15.26 13.37
C TYR A 19 14.54 15.71 14.62
N LYS A 20 13.83 15.82 15.75
CA LYS A 20 14.41 16.22 17.02
C LYS A 20 14.47 15.01 17.96
N PRO A 21 15.61 14.31 18.05
CA PRO A 21 15.73 13.15 18.93
C PRO A 21 15.52 13.54 20.38
N LEU A 22 14.68 12.78 21.08
CA LEU A 22 14.50 12.84 22.52
C LEU A 22 15.27 11.71 23.19
N GLN A 23 15.65 11.88 24.46
CA GLN A 23 16.42 10.87 25.20
C GLN A 23 15.67 9.53 25.35
N GLU A 24 14.34 9.58 25.34
CA GLU A 24 13.45 8.41 25.33
C GLU A 24 13.46 7.65 23.99
N ASP A 25 13.87 8.28 22.89
CA ASP A 25 13.91 7.63 21.56
C ASP A 25 14.92 6.49 21.53
N VAL A 26 16.00 6.58 22.31
CA VAL A 26 17.00 5.51 22.44
C VAL A 26 16.37 4.22 22.96
N SER A 27 15.43 4.32 23.89
CA SER A 27 14.74 3.15 24.45
C SER A 27 13.74 2.50 23.50
N VAL A 28 13.22 3.27 22.53
CA VAL A 28 12.34 2.76 21.47
C VAL A 28 13.16 1.99 20.43
N LEU A 29 14.36 2.47 20.09
CA LEU A 29 15.29 1.75 19.20
C LEU A 29 15.70 0.39 19.78
N ASP A 30 15.89 0.32 21.10
CA ASP A 30 16.15 -0.94 21.83
C ASP A 30 14.94 -1.90 21.77
N GLU A 31 13.70 -1.39 21.90
CA GLU A 31 12.45 -2.18 21.84
C GLU A 31 12.29 -2.87 20.48
N TYR A 32 12.69 -2.20 19.40
CA TYR A 32 12.65 -2.71 18.04
C TYR A 32 13.92 -3.46 17.60
N LYS A 33 14.87 -3.72 18.51
CA LYS A 33 16.14 -4.42 18.24
C LYS A 33 16.93 -3.85 17.05
N LEU A 34 16.90 -2.53 16.90
CA LEU A 34 17.61 -1.83 15.83
C LEU A 34 19.08 -1.70 16.24
N ASP A 35 20.04 -2.13 15.41
CA ASP A 35 21.46 -2.06 15.78
C ASP A 35 21.87 -0.59 16.05
N ILE A 36 22.20 -0.31 17.31
CA ILE A 36 22.23 1.04 17.93
C ILE A 36 23.43 1.88 17.48
N LEU A 37 24.51 1.23 17.02
CA LEU A 37 25.85 1.82 17.07
C LEU A 37 26.24 2.64 15.82
N ASP A 38 25.67 2.37 14.65
CA ASP A 38 25.93 3.17 13.45
C ASP A 38 24.96 4.37 13.35
N THR A 39 23.68 4.15 13.69
CA THR A 39 22.55 5.08 13.50
C THR A 39 22.64 6.35 14.37
N LEU A 40 23.15 6.26 15.60
CA LEU A 40 23.33 7.41 16.49
C LEU A 40 24.58 8.24 16.15
N SER A 41 25.59 7.62 15.54
CA SER A 41 26.79 8.32 15.08
C SER A 41 26.49 9.17 13.83
N ASP A 42 25.67 8.62 12.92
CA ASP A 42 25.20 9.30 11.71
C ASP A 42 24.18 10.40 12.02
N ALA A 43 23.20 10.16 12.91
CA ALA A 43 22.20 11.16 13.31
C ALA A 43 22.82 12.39 14.00
N ASN A 44 23.87 12.21 14.80
CA ASN A 44 24.62 13.33 15.41
C ASN A 44 25.58 14.02 14.42
N SER A 45 25.88 13.37 13.28
CA SER A 45 26.68 13.93 12.20
C SER A 45 25.85 14.58 11.09
N ALA A 46 24.50 14.53 11.20
CA ALA A 46 23.55 15.01 10.21
C ALA A 46 23.84 16.47 9.85
N ARG A 47 24.61 16.65 8.78
CA ARG A 47 24.64 17.89 8.02
C ARG A 47 23.19 18.17 7.62
N SER A 48 22.79 19.43 7.71
CA SER A 48 21.53 19.86 7.10
C SER A 48 21.58 19.46 5.63
N PHE A 49 20.85 18.41 5.27
CA PHE A 49 20.56 18.12 3.88
C PHE A 49 19.53 19.17 3.47
N ASP A 50 20.03 20.27 2.90
CA ASP A 50 19.20 21.05 2.00
C ASP A 50 18.64 20.07 0.95
N LEU A 51 17.37 20.22 0.60
CA LEU A 51 16.77 19.45 -0.49
C LEU A 51 17.67 19.56 -1.72
N GLU A 52 18.14 18.42 -2.25
CA GLU A 52 18.93 18.45 -3.50
C GLU A 52 18.08 19.06 -4.63
N ASP A 53 16.76 18.82 -4.61
CA ASP A 53 15.76 19.41 -5.52
C ASP A 53 14.52 19.87 -4.72
N GLU A 54 14.05 21.12 -4.93
CA GLU A 54 12.76 21.58 -4.36
C GLU A 54 11.58 20.86 -5.04
N ILE A 55 10.55 20.50 -4.26
CA ILE A 55 9.26 20.06 -4.82
C ILE A 55 8.44 21.29 -5.20
N THR A 56 7.96 21.33 -6.44
CA THR A 56 7.11 22.39 -6.97
C THR A 56 5.63 22.03 -6.92
N GLN A 57 4.75 23.02 -7.08
CA GLN A 57 3.29 22.78 -7.13
C GLN A 57 2.83 21.98 -8.35
N ASN A 58 3.66 21.90 -9.39
CA ASN A 58 3.33 21.17 -10.61
C ASN A 58 3.74 19.69 -10.55
N ASP A 59 4.52 19.31 -9.53
CA ASP A 59 4.99 17.96 -9.37
C ASP A 59 3.87 17.09 -8.82
N LYS A 60 3.55 15.99 -9.51
CA LYS A 60 2.77 14.91 -8.92
C LYS A 60 3.65 14.21 -7.89
N LEU A 61 3.11 14.00 -6.69
CA LEU A 61 3.84 13.37 -5.58
C LEU A 61 3.32 11.97 -5.34
N ILE A 62 4.23 11.01 -5.29
CA ILE A 62 3.91 9.60 -5.15
C ILE A 62 4.68 9.10 -3.94
N TYR A 63 4.01 8.45 -2.99
CA TYR A 63 4.71 7.64 -2.00
C TYR A 63 4.73 6.19 -2.47
N ALA A 64 5.80 5.47 -2.15
CA ALA A 64 5.87 4.05 -2.40
C ALA A 64 6.72 3.35 -1.33
N THR A 65 6.38 2.10 -1.03
CA THR A 65 7.21 1.23 -0.21
C THR A 65 8.11 0.42 -1.13
N CYS A 66 9.41 0.48 -0.87
CA CYS A 66 10.44 -0.09 -1.71
C CYS A 66 11.20 -1.16 -0.94
N PHE A 67 11.37 -2.34 -1.52
CA PHE A 67 12.25 -3.39 -1.05
C PHE A 67 13.46 -3.48 -1.98
N ASP A 68 14.66 -3.27 -1.47
CA ASP A 68 15.92 -3.50 -2.20
C ASP A 68 16.74 -4.44 -1.34
N ASP A 69 16.68 -5.76 -1.63
CA ASP A 69 17.30 -6.99 -1.04
C ASP A 69 17.81 -6.99 0.42
N GLU A 70 18.36 -5.89 0.91
CA GLU A 70 18.85 -5.64 2.26
C GLU A 70 18.00 -4.63 3.08
N PHE A 71 17.19 -3.76 2.44
CA PHE A 71 16.46 -2.70 3.12
C PHE A 71 15.04 -2.49 2.59
N MET A 72 14.10 -2.26 3.52
CA MET A 72 12.80 -1.66 3.23
C MET A 72 12.90 -0.14 3.36
N GLY A 73 12.20 0.56 2.49
CA GLY A 73 12.13 2.02 2.47
C GLY A 73 10.73 2.52 2.23
N LEU A 74 10.43 3.68 2.81
CA LEU A 74 9.30 4.51 2.43
C LEU A 74 9.84 5.70 1.63
N ALA A 75 9.67 5.63 0.31
CA ALA A 75 10.20 6.59 -0.63
C ALA A 75 9.12 7.55 -1.14
N VAL A 76 9.54 8.77 -1.45
CA VAL A 76 8.74 9.75 -2.17
C VAL A 76 9.37 9.99 -3.53
N PHE A 77 8.53 9.90 -4.55
CA PHE A 77 8.87 10.17 -5.93
C PHE A 77 8.17 11.45 -6.38
N THR A 78 8.85 12.19 -7.24
CA THR A 78 8.25 13.30 -7.99
C THR A 78 8.00 12.83 -9.42
N SER A 79 6.85 13.20 -9.97
CA SER A 79 6.56 13.03 -11.38
C SER A 79 6.20 14.36 -12.03
N ASN A 80 6.85 14.64 -13.15
CA ASN A 80 6.66 15.85 -13.92
C ASN A 80 6.37 15.52 -15.38
N TYR A 81 5.42 16.25 -15.96
CA TYR A 81 5.12 16.17 -17.38
C TYR A 81 5.99 17.16 -18.16
N TYR A 82 6.91 16.65 -18.97
CA TYR A 82 7.84 17.46 -19.75
C TYR A 82 8.11 16.80 -21.11
N ASN A 83 8.09 17.59 -22.19
CA ASN A 83 8.26 17.10 -23.58
C ASN A 83 7.35 15.90 -23.91
N ASP A 84 6.06 16.05 -23.63
CA ASP A 84 5.00 15.07 -23.86
C ASP A 84 5.17 13.72 -23.12
N ASN A 85 6.09 13.65 -22.15
CA ASN A 85 6.35 12.44 -21.37
C ASN A 85 6.36 12.75 -19.87
N TYR A 86 5.91 11.78 -19.08
CA TYR A 86 6.11 11.81 -17.64
C TYR A 86 7.49 11.28 -17.30
N THR A 87 8.24 12.05 -16.51
CA THR A 87 9.47 11.58 -15.87
C THR A 87 9.17 11.32 -14.40
N VAL A 88 9.61 10.19 -13.86
CA VAL A 88 9.50 9.86 -12.43
C VAL A 88 10.90 9.74 -11.85
N LYS A 89 11.12 10.37 -10.69
CA LYS A 89 12.41 10.31 -9.98
C LYS A 89 12.17 10.08 -8.50
N VAL A 90 13.02 9.26 -7.89
CA VAL A 90 13.11 9.20 -6.43
C VAL A 90 13.60 10.56 -5.95
N HIS A 91 12.85 11.20 -5.07
CA HIS A 91 13.28 12.45 -4.45
C HIS A 91 13.95 12.17 -3.11
N HIS A 92 13.38 11.31 -2.27
CA HIS A 92 14.00 10.89 -1.01
C HIS A 92 13.41 9.55 -0.54
N ASN A 93 14.08 8.92 0.41
CA ASN A 93 13.68 7.64 0.99
C ASN A 93 14.03 7.60 2.47
N ASN A 94 13.12 7.09 3.29
CA ASN A 94 13.33 6.81 4.70
C ASN A 94 13.44 5.30 4.90
N SER A 95 14.55 4.83 5.47
CA SER A 95 14.73 3.42 5.80
C SER A 95 13.75 2.97 6.87
N ILE A 96 13.12 1.82 6.66
CA ILE A 96 12.21 1.16 7.59
C ILE A 96 12.81 -0.19 7.94
N ILE A 97 13.02 -0.45 9.23
CA ILE A 97 13.71 -1.65 9.70
C ILE A 97 12.66 -2.72 10.03
N SER A 98 11.84 -3.05 9.03
CA SER A 98 10.85 -4.12 9.06
C SER A 98 10.32 -4.36 7.65
N THR A 99 9.94 -5.59 7.33
CA THR A 99 9.26 -5.92 6.07
C THR A 99 7.87 -5.27 6.05
N ILE A 100 7.60 -4.42 5.06
CA ILE A 100 6.29 -3.77 4.85
C ILE A 100 5.43 -4.61 3.90
N PHE A 101 4.23 -4.99 4.34
CA PHE A 101 3.26 -5.74 3.53
C PHE A 101 2.24 -4.84 2.83
N ASP A 102 1.82 -3.78 3.49
CA ASP A 102 0.80 -2.86 3.00
C ASP A 102 1.01 -1.47 3.58
N SER A 103 0.49 -0.46 2.90
CA SER A 103 0.53 0.91 3.36
C SER A 103 -0.65 1.73 2.85
N CYS A 104 -1.04 2.73 3.64
CA CYS A 104 -2.06 3.68 3.21
C CYS A 104 -1.73 5.11 3.64
N LEU A 105 -2.11 6.06 2.79
CA LEU A 105 -2.08 7.48 3.10
C LEU A 105 -3.20 7.83 4.10
N LEU A 106 -2.81 8.51 5.17
CA LEU A 106 -3.69 9.20 6.10
C LEU A 106 -3.76 10.69 5.75
N GLU A 107 -4.54 11.46 6.51
CA GLU A 107 -4.47 12.92 6.45
C GLU A 107 -3.05 13.44 6.82
N ASN A 108 -2.70 14.62 6.29
CA ASN A 108 -1.44 15.33 6.60
C ASN A 108 -0.15 14.57 6.24
N ASP A 109 -0.17 13.81 5.14
CA ASP A 109 1.02 13.14 4.57
C ASP A 109 1.65 12.07 5.47
N LEU A 110 0.86 11.59 6.43
CA LEU A 110 1.24 10.46 7.25
C LEU A 110 0.91 9.18 6.49
N ILE A 111 1.84 8.23 6.49
CA ILE A 111 1.67 6.91 5.90
C ILE A 111 1.60 5.90 7.03
N ALA A 112 0.50 5.15 7.11
CA ALA A 112 0.39 3.99 7.99
C ALA A 112 0.98 2.77 7.28
N LEU A 113 1.75 1.97 8.02
CA LEU A 113 2.44 0.78 7.54
C LEU A 113 1.97 -0.46 8.29
N ALA A 114 1.68 -1.51 7.54
CA ALA A 114 1.54 -2.88 8.03
C ALA A 114 2.88 -3.60 7.89
N THR A 115 3.45 -4.09 8.99
CA THR A 115 4.80 -4.67 8.99
C THR A 115 4.86 -6.05 9.64
N MET A 116 5.89 -6.85 9.30
CA MET A 116 6.01 -8.27 9.68
C MET A 116 6.41 -8.51 11.15
N ASP A 117 7.06 -7.55 11.78
CA ASP A 117 7.70 -7.79 13.08
C ASP A 117 6.78 -7.54 14.28
N THR A 118 5.63 -6.89 14.06
CA THR A 118 4.75 -6.47 15.15
C THR A 118 3.27 -6.49 14.78
N ALA A 119 2.42 -6.66 15.79
CA ALA A 119 0.99 -6.45 15.67
C ALA A 119 0.60 -4.95 15.72
N ASP A 120 1.58 -4.05 15.76
CA ASP A 120 1.39 -2.61 15.85
C ASP A 120 1.32 -1.99 14.46
N VAL A 121 0.60 -0.87 14.33
CA VAL A 121 0.63 -0.06 13.11
C VAL A 121 1.63 1.08 13.28
N LEU A 122 2.61 1.15 12.40
CA LEU A 122 3.63 2.20 12.39
C LEU A 122 3.18 3.34 11.48
N ILE A 123 3.19 4.58 11.97
CA ILE A 123 2.78 5.76 11.20
C ILE A 123 3.98 6.67 11.03
N HIS A 124 4.31 6.96 9.78
CA HIS A 124 5.47 7.75 9.39
C HIS A 124 5.07 9.02 8.66
N ASP A 125 5.76 10.10 9.00
CA ASP A 125 5.75 11.33 8.26
C ASP A 125 6.85 11.31 7.21
N VAL A 126 6.48 11.27 5.93
CA VAL A 126 7.46 11.14 4.84
C VAL A 126 8.34 12.38 4.68
N PHE A 127 7.89 13.56 5.14
CA PHE A 127 8.64 14.81 5.02
C PHE A 127 9.43 15.18 6.28
N VAL A 128 9.62 14.23 7.20
CA VAL A 128 10.62 14.35 8.28
C VAL A 128 11.93 13.77 7.78
N ASN A 129 13.02 14.52 7.97
CA ASN A 129 14.34 14.08 7.53
C ASN A 129 14.88 12.98 8.45
N GLN A 130 15.16 11.79 7.87
CA GLN A 130 15.79 10.64 8.53
C GLN A 130 15.24 10.37 9.95
N PRO A 131 13.93 10.10 10.10
CA PRO A 131 13.36 9.84 11.42
C PRO A 131 13.94 8.54 12.00
N LEU A 132 14.41 8.61 13.24
CA LEU A 132 14.91 7.41 13.94
C LEU A 132 13.79 6.46 14.39
N LYS A 133 12.55 6.94 14.48
CA LYS A 133 11.38 6.16 14.87
C LYS A 133 10.12 6.61 14.12
N PRO A 134 9.05 5.80 14.11
CA PRO A 134 7.76 6.23 13.59
C PRO A 134 7.24 7.49 14.30
N SER A 135 6.53 8.35 13.57
CA SER A 135 5.89 9.55 14.12
C SER A 135 4.80 9.20 15.14
N MET A 136 4.14 8.05 14.94
CA MET A 136 3.16 7.48 15.87
C MET A 136 3.19 5.96 15.76
N VAL A 137 2.95 5.27 16.89
CA VAL A 137 2.79 3.81 16.94
C VAL A 137 1.45 3.49 17.57
N LEU A 138 0.63 2.73 16.86
CA LEU A 138 -0.65 2.24 17.37
C LEU A 138 -0.45 0.84 17.92
N LYS A 139 -0.28 0.76 19.25
CA LYS A 139 0.02 -0.52 19.92
C LYS A 139 -1.23 -1.38 20.03
N TYR A 140 -1.22 -2.56 19.40
CA TYR A 140 -2.33 -3.50 19.52
C TYR A 140 -2.10 -4.49 20.66
N LYS A 141 -3.09 -4.60 21.54
CA LYS A 141 -3.12 -5.62 22.60
C LYS A 141 -4.49 -6.27 22.59
N SER A 142 -4.53 -7.55 22.21
CA SER A 142 -5.75 -8.33 22.35
C SER A 142 -5.85 -8.88 23.78
N ASN A 143 -7.04 -8.81 24.37
CA ASN A 143 -7.31 -9.47 25.64
C ASN A 143 -7.47 -11.00 25.51
N ASN A 144 -7.63 -11.49 24.27
CA ASN A 144 -8.08 -12.86 24.00
C ASN A 144 -7.00 -13.75 23.36
N ILE A 145 -6.01 -13.15 22.69
CA ILE A 145 -4.90 -13.85 22.04
C ILE A 145 -3.58 -13.15 22.36
N SER A 146 -2.50 -13.92 22.54
CA SER A 146 -1.15 -13.33 22.52
C SER A 146 -0.88 -12.79 21.12
N THR A 147 -0.36 -11.58 21.04
CA THR A 147 0.02 -10.91 19.80
C THR A 147 1.50 -11.09 19.44
N ASP A 148 2.26 -11.84 20.25
CA ASP A 148 3.72 -11.94 20.13
C ASP A 148 4.19 -12.65 18.84
N ASN A 149 3.28 -13.38 18.16
CA ASN A 149 3.56 -14.09 16.91
C ASN A 149 2.64 -13.64 15.76
N PHE A 150 1.96 -12.51 15.92
CA PHE A 150 1.08 -11.97 14.89
C PHE A 150 1.58 -10.62 14.42
N PHE A 151 1.28 -10.34 13.16
CA PHE A 151 1.67 -9.11 12.50
C PHE A 151 0.48 -8.47 11.81
N VAL A 152 0.60 -7.17 11.52
CA VAL A 152 -0.40 -6.46 10.75
C VAL A 152 -0.25 -6.84 9.28
N SER A 153 -1.32 -7.37 8.68
CA SER A 153 -1.32 -7.83 7.28
C SER A 153 -1.89 -6.81 6.28
N GLY A 154 -2.61 -5.80 6.76
CA GLY A 154 -3.23 -4.79 5.91
C GLY A 154 -3.62 -3.54 6.68
N VAL A 155 -3.63 -2.40 5.99
CA VAL A 155 -4.04 -1.09 6.53
C VAL A 155 -4.86 -0.31 5.51
N LYS A 156 -5.95 0.32 5.96
CA LYS A 156 -6.76 1.18 5.09
C LYS A 156 -7.29 2.39 5.83
N TYR A 157 -7.17 3.56 5.21
CA TYR A 157 -7.83 4.77 5.67
C TYR A 157 -9.15 4.96 4.90
N PHE A 158 -10.26 4.99 5.63
CA PHE A 158 -11.59 5.11 5.04
C PHE A 158 -12.54 5.85 5.99
N ASN A 159 -13.35 6.78 5.46
CA ASN A 159 -14.29 7.60 6.23
C ASN A 159 -13.67 8.18 7.51
N ASN A 160 -12.49 8.81 7.37
CA ASN A 160 -11.71 9.43 8.45
C ASN A 160 -11.30 8.48 9.59
N HIS A 161 -11.22 7.19 9.30
CA HIS A 161 -10.76 6.20 10.26
C HIS A 161 -9.69 5.30 9.64
N LEU A 162 -8.69 4.99 10.44
CA LEU A 162 -7.71 3.96 10.11
C LEU A 162 -8.24 2.60 10.56
N TYR A 163 -8.18 1.65 9.64
CA TYR A 163 -8.45 0.25 9.86
C TYR A 163 -7.17 -0.55 9.63
N SER A 164 -6.96 -1.60 10.42
CA SER A 164 -5.89 -2.57 10.19
C SER A 164 -6.38 -4.00 10.43
N THR A 165 -5.64 -4.97 9.91
CA THR A 165 -5.92 -6.39 10.13
C THR A 165 -4.76 -7.07 10.83
N CYS A 166 -5.07 -7.88 11.86
CA CYS A 166 -4.09 -8.67 12.59
C CYS A 166 -4.63 -10.08 12.79
N TYR A 167 -4.01 -11.07 12.14
CA TYR A 167 -4.46 -12.46 12.11
C TYR A 167 -5.93 -12.59 11.67
N THR A 168 -6.88 -12.77 12.58
CA THR A 168 -8.32 -12.90 12.28
C THR A 168 -9.14 -11.64 12.56
N ASN A 169 -8.52 -10.59 13.08
CA ASN A 169 -9.24 -9.42 13.58
C ASN A 169 -9.11 -8.23 12.64
N LEU A 170 -10.23 -7.55 12.41
CA LEU A 170 -10.29 -6.22 11.84
C LEU A 170 -10.38 -5.20 12.97
N ILE A 171 -9.46 -4.25 12.99
CA ILE A 171 -9.29 -3.29 14.07
C ILE A 171 -9.55 -1.89 13.53
N LYS A 172 -10.38 -1.11 14.22
CA LYS A 172 -10.64 0.30 13.93
C LYS A 172 -9.96 1.16 14.99
N TRP A 173 -9.22 2.18 14.55
CA TRP A 173 -8.37 3.00 15.43
C TRP A 173 -8.89 4.41 15.67
N ASP A 174 -8.64 4.91 16.87
CA ASP A 174 -8.71 6.32 17.25
C ASP A 174 -7.30 6.89 17.14
N LEU A 175 -7.05 7.71 16.11
CA LEU A 175 -5.75 8.30 15.85
C LEU A 175 -5.36 9.38 16.88
N GLU A 176 -6.34 10.06 17.49
CA GLU A 176 -6.06 11.09 18.49
C GLU A 176 -5.67 10.47 19.83
N LYS A 177 -6.39 9.41 20.23
CA LYS A 177 -6.13 8.71 21.49
C LYS A 177 -5.08 7.61 21.37
N THR A 178 -4.71 7.22 20.14
CA THR A 178 -3.85 6.07 19.85
C THR A 178 -4.38 4.75 20.43
N THR A 179 -5.71 4.57 20.42
CA THR A 179 -6.40 3.42 21.02
C THR A 179 -7.34 2.73 20.03
N VAL A 180 -7.66 1.47 20.30
CA VAL A 180 -8.69 0.73 19.55
C VAL A 180 -10.08 1.30 19.85
N ILE A 181 -10.84 1.63 18.80
CA ILE A 181 -12.28 1.98 18.87
C ILE A 181 -13.11 0.71 18.86
N ASN A 182 -12.81 -0.19 17.92
CA ASN A 182 -13.56 -1.42 17.71
C ASN A 182 -12.64 -2.54 17.19
N GLU A 183 -12.96 -3.77 17.54
CA GLU A 183 -12.30 -4.99 17.11
C GLU A 183 -13.38 -5.99 16.69
N GLU A 184 -13.25 -6.55 15.48
CA GLU A 184 -14.18 -7.52 14.94
C GLU A 184 -13.42 -8.78 14.49
N ASN A 185 -13.79 -9.93 15.04
CA ASN A 185 -13.23 -11.21 14.61
C ASN A 185 -13.94 -11.72 13.36
N LYS A 186 -13.19 -11.94 12.27
CA LYS A 186 -13.71 -12.38 10.97
C LYS A 186 -13.77 -13.91 10.82
N ASN A 187 -13.37 -14.67 11.84
CA ASN A 187 -13.33 -16.14 11.88
C ASN A 187 -12.51 -16.78 10.74
N MET A 188 -11.62 -16.01 10.12
CA MET A 188 -10.65 -16.47 9.14
C MET A 188 -9.38 -15.62 9.26
N GLU A 189 -8.22 -16.22 8.96
CA GLU A 189 -6.97 -15.47 8.86
C GLU A 189 -7.02 -14.53 7.64
N ILE A 190 -6.47 -13.33 7.80
CA ILE A 190 -6.59 -12.23 6.85
C ILE A 190 -5.19 -11.90 6.30
N GLU A 191 -5.01 -12.02 4.99
CA GLU A 191 -3.80 -11.61 4.26
C GLU A 191 -4.01 -10.41 3.35
N ARG A 192 -5.26 -10.19 2.92
CA ARG A 192 -5.68 -9.06 2.11
C ARG A 192 -6.93 -8.44 2.70
N PHE A 193 -7.02 -7.12 2.64
CA PHE A 193 -8.13 -6.36 3.20
C PHE A 193 -8.43 -5.14 2.34
N ASN A 194 -9.72 -4.85 2.16
CA ASN A 194 -10.18 -3.62 1.53
C ASN A 194 -11.57 -3.26 2.07
N ILE A 195 -11.89 -1.98 2.08
CA ILE A 195 -13.15 -1.45 2.63
C ILE A 195 -13.63 -0.26 1.79
N ASN A 196 -14.94 -0.20 1.56
CA ASN A 196 -15.62 0.98 1.05
C ASN A 196 -16.98 1.16 1.75
N GLU A 197 -17.81 2.05 1.23
CA GLU A 197 -19.12 2.38 1.78
C GLU A 197 -20.13 1.21 1.74
N ASN A 198 -19.92 0.23 0.85
CA ASN A 198 -20.85 -0.88 0.61
C ASN A 198 -20.37 -2.20 1.22
N ALA A 199 -19.06 -2.39 1.39
CA ALA A 199 -18.51 -3.64 1.86
C ALA A 199 -17.19 -3.52 2.62
N VAL A 200 -17.00 -4.47 3.53
CA VAL A 200 -15.72 -4.89 4.10
C VAL A 200 -15.34 -6.21 3.45
N VAL A 201 -14.17 -6.30 2.83
CA VAL A 201 -13.69 -7.54 2.21
C VAL A 201 -12.35 -7.92 2.81
N VAL A 202 -12.25 -9.17 3.25
CA VAL A 202 -11.00 -9.78 3.70
C VAL A 202 -10.78 -11.09 2.96
N GLY A 203 -9.53 -11.47 2.72
CA GLY A 203 -9.23 -12.71 2.01
C GLY A 203 -7.88 -13.32 2.37
N LYS A 204 -7.79 -14.62 2.14
CA LYS A 204 -6.58 -15.44 2.25
C LYS A 204 -6.73 -16.68 1.36
N ASP A 205 -5.68 -17.01 0.61
CA ASP A 205 -5.65 -18.16 -0.29
C ASP A 205 -6.88 -18.21 -1.22
N LEU A 206 -7.75 -19.21 -1.07
CA LEU A 206 -8.94 -19.42 -1.91
C LEU A 206 -10.22 -18.81 -1.31
N ASN A 207 -10.14 -18.24 -0.11
CA ASN A 207 -11.29 -17.82 0.68
C ASN A 207 -11.38 -16.30 0.72
N ILE A 208 -12.56 -15.78 0.43
CA ILE A 208 -12.84 -14.34 0.53
C ILE A 208 -14.13 -14.17 1.33
N LEU A 209 -14.04 -13.42 2.42
CA LEU A 209 -15.21 -13.00 3.20
C LEU A 209 -15.62 -11.60 2.74
N ILE A 210 -16.80 -11.51 2.13
CA ILE A 210 -17.42 -10.26 1.71
C ILE A 210 -18.52 -9.95 2.72
N ASN A 211 -18.31 -8.91 3.52
CA ASN A 211 -19.09 -8.60 4.71
C ASN A 211 -19.11 -9.78 5.70
N ASN A 212 -20.12 -10.64 5.58
CA ASN A 212 -20.32 -11.83 6.43
C ASN A 212 -20.48 -13.13 5.62
N ASP A 213 -20.42 -13.05 4.28
CA ASP A 213 -20.60 -14.19 3.38
C ASP A 213 -19.25 -14.64 2.83
N ILE A 214 -18.96 -15.94 2.95
CA ILE A 214 -17.73 -16.53 2.41
C ILE A 214 -17.99 -16.96 0.97
N VAL A 215 -17.15 -16.49 0.06
CA VAL A 215 -17.07 -16.95 -1.33
C VAL A 215 -15.74 -17.62 -1.59
N TYR A 216 -15.73 -18.57 -2.53
CA TYR A 216 -14.55 -19.33 -2.91
C TYR A 216 -14.16 -19.01 -4.35
N ILE A 217 -12.86 -18.82 -4.56
CA ILE A 217 -12.23 -18.73 -5.88
C ILE A 217 -11.45 -20.00 -6.20
N GLU A 218 -11.11 -20.19 -7.46
CA GLU A 218 -10.52 -21.44 -7.96
C GLU A 218 -9.00 -21.51 -7.75
N ASN A 219 -8.33 -20.36 -7.73
CA ASN A 219 -6.88 -20.26 -7.62
C ASN A 219 -6.49 -19.28 -6.49
N PRO A 220 -5.25 -19.37 -5.95
CA PRO A 220 -4.76 -18.47 -4.92
C PRO A 220 -4.98 -17.00 -5.22
N LEU A 221 -5.54 -16.28 -4.24
CA LEU A 221 -5.80 -14.85 -4.29
C LEU A 221 -4.50 -14.06 -4.40
N GLU A 222 -4.43 -13.16 -5.38
CA GLU A 222 -3.37 -12.15 -5.47
C GLU A 222 -3.82 -10.83 -4.85
N GLN A 223 -4.96 -10.31 -5.35
CA GLN A 223 -5.49 -9.02 -4.92
C GLN A 223 -7.00 -8.90 -5.17
N PHE A 224 -7.65 -7.97 -4.46
CA PHE A 224 -8.99 -7.51 -4.81
C PHE A 224 -9.16 -6.00 -4.65
N THR A 225 -10.06 -5.43 -5.45
CA THR A 225 -10.46 -4.04 -5.34
C THR A 225 -11.98 -3.90 -5.30
N LEU A 226 -12.42 -2.85 -4.62
CA LEU A 226 -13.82 -2.49 -4.48
C LEU A 226 -14.12 -1.32 -5.41
N SER A 227 -15.22 -1.41 -6.16
CA SER A 227 -15.71 -0.30 -6.96
C SER A 227 -17.23 -0.37 -7.04
N ASN A 228 -17.89 0.67 -6.51
CA ASN A 228 -19.35 0.72 -6.39
C ASN A 228 -19.89 -0.52 -5.66
N ASN A 229 -20.79 -1.26 -6.31
CA ASN A 229 -21.42 -2.48 -5.81
C ASN A 229 -20.69 -3.76 -6.23
N PHE A 230 -19.40 -3.69 -6.58
CA PHE A 230 -18.67 -4.85 -7.08
C PHE A 230 -17.35 -5.06 -6.34
N VAL A 231 -17.01 -6.33 -6.11
CA VAL A 231 -15.67 -6.79 -5.73
C VAL A 231 -15.03 -7.39 -6.96
N TYR A 232 -13.87 -6.88 -7.37
CA TYR A 232 -13.06 -7.44 -8.44
C TYR A 232 -11.87 -8.15 -7.84
N VAL A 233 -11.72 -9.43 -8.16
CA VAL A 233 -10.74 -10.35 -7.59
C VAL A 233 -9.85 -10.85 -8.70
N VAL A 234 -8.55 -10.85 -8.44
CA VAL A 234 -7.53 -11.37 -9.35
C VAL A 234 -6.68 -12.44 -8.66
N ASP A 235 -6.24 -13.43 -9.44
CA ASP A 235 -5.61 -14.63 -8.90
C ASP A 235 -4.29 -15.01 -9.60
N SER A 236 -3.63 -16.03 -9.05
CA SER A 236 -2.30 -16.47 -9.46
C SER A 236 -2.26 -17.18 -10.83
N GLU A 237 -3.42 -17.53 -11.39
CA GLU A 237 -3.55 -18.22 -12.68
C GLU A 237 -4.15 -17.32 -13.77
N GLY A 238 -4.33 -16.02 -13.47
CA GLY A 238 -4.69 -15.04 -14.47
C GLY A 238 -6.18 -14.82 -14.68
N PHE A 239 -7.02 -15.21 -13.74
CA PHE A 239 -8.46 -14.92 -13.80
C PHE A 239 -8.77 -13.57 -13.17
N LEU A 240 -9.73 -12.88 -13.80
CA LEU A 240 -10.45 -11.76 -13.20
C LEU A 240 -11.88 -12.22 -12.90
N THR A 241 -12.28 -12.13 -11.65
CA THR A 241 -13.63 -12.47 -11.18
C THR A 241 -14.29 -11.24 -10.55
N SER A 242 -15.52 -10.90 -10.96
CA SER A 242 -16.33 -9.88 -10.29
C SER A 242 -17.51 -10.49 -9.55
N PHE A 243 -17.74 -10.05 -8.33
CA PHE A 243 -18.93 -10.35 -7.53
C PHE A 243 -19.81 -9.11 -7.39
N ASP A 244 -21.11 -9.22 -7.64
CA ASP A 244 -22.08 -8.15 -7.35
C ASP A 244 -22.49 -8.24 -5.88
N LEU A 245 -22.22 -7.19 -5.09
CA LEU A 245 -22.53 -7.12 -3.66
C LEU A 245 -24.03 -7.26 -3.35
N ARG A 246 -24.90 -7.04 -4.34
CA ARG A 246 -26.36 -7.20 -4.20
C ARG A 246 -26.80 -8.65 -4.44
N ASN A 247 -25.98 -9.45 -5.10
CA ASN A 247 -26.22 -10.86 -5.38
C ASN A 247 -24.90 -11.57 -5.72
N LEU A 248 -24.24 -12.12 -4.70
CA LEU A 248 -22.91 -12.75 -4.83
C LEU A 248 -22.88 -13.97 -5.76
N GLU A 249 -24.03 -14.62 -5.97
CA GLU A 249 -24.18 -15.74 -6.92
C GLU A 249 -24.03 -15.29 -8.38
N ASN A 250 -24.30 -14.00 -8.67
CA ASN A 250 -24.13 -13.43 -10.00
C ASN A 250 -22.65 -13.06 -10.25
N LYS A 251 -21.76 -14.05 -10.14
CA LYS A 251 -20.34 -13.86 -10.41
C LYS A 251 -20.05 -13.95 -11.90
N LYS A 252 -19.12 -13.12 -12.37
CA LYS A 252 -18.53 -13.20 -13.71
C LYS A 252 -17.06 -13.51 -13.56
N SER A 253 -16.55 -14.51 -14.28
CA SER A 253 -15.14 -14.86 -14.26
C SER A 253 -14.64 -15.09 -15.68
N LYS A 254 -13.41 -14.65 -15.95
CA LYS A 254 -12.74 -14.83 -17.25
C LYS A 254 -11.25 -14.94 -17.03
N GLN A 255 -10.62 -15.90 -17.70
CA GLN A 255 -9.18 -15.96 -17.81
C GLN A 255 -8.69 -14.85 -18.74
N ILE A 256 -7.86 -13.93 -18.23
CA ILE A 256 -7.37 -12.77 -18.96
C ILE A 256 -5.94 -12.98 -19.48
N THR A 257 -5.15 -13.77 -18.74
CA THR A 257 -3.75 -14.09 -19.09
C THR A 257 -3.59 -15.60 -19.30
N ASP A 258 -2.54 -16.01 -20.00
CA ASP A 258 -2.27 -17.42 -20.32
C ASP A 258 -1.59 -18.15 -19.12
N ASN A 259 -2.34 -18.35 -18.02
CA ASN A 259 -1.87 -18.93 -16.75
C ASN A 259 -0.71 -18.14 -16.12
N LYS A 260 -0.92 -16.83 -15.97
CA LYS A 260 0.05 -15.89 -15.40
C LYS A 260 -0.61 -15.02 -14.35
N ALA A 261 -0.01 -14.92 -13.17
CA ALA A 261 -0.60 -14.20 -12.05
C ALA A 261 -0.96 -12.76 -12.44
N ILE A 262 -2.12 -12.29 -11.98
CA ILE A 262 -2.49 -10.88 -12.06
C ILE A 262 -2.28 -10.26 -10.67
N PHE A 263 -1.30 -9.38 -10.55
CA PHE A 263 -0.83 -8.86 -9.25
C PHE A 263 -1.70 -7.73 -8.70
N ASP A 264 -2.26 -6.88 -9.56
CA ASP A 264 -3.12 -5.76 -9.12
C ASP A 264 -4.22 -5.48 -10.15
N VAL A 265 -5.30 -4.92 -9.65
CA VAL A 265 -6.49 -4.50 -10.41
C VAL A 265 -6.96 -3.14 -9.92
N LYS A 266 -7.25 -2.25 -10.88
CA LYS A 266 -7.85 -0.94 -10.63
C LYS A 266 -9.06 -0.77 -11.53
N VAL A 267 -10.06 -0.07 -11.02
CA VAL A 267 -11.36 0.06 -11.67
C VAL A 267 -11.70 1.54 -11.68
N THR A 268 -11.84 2.11 -12.87
CA THR A 268 -12.36 3.47 -13.08
C THR A 268 -13.86 3.39 -13.39
N ASP A 269 -14.52 4.48 -13.75
CA ASP A 269 -15.93 4.43 -14.12
C ASP A 269 -16.20 3.54 -15.36
N ASP A 270 -15.29 3.57 -16.34
CA ASP A 270 -15.48 2.96 -17.66
C ASP A 270 -14.58 1.74 -17.92
N LYS A 271 -13.41 1.66 -17.28
CA LYS A 271 -12.38 0.68 -17.58
C LYS A 271 -12.04 -0.19 -16.36
N ILE A 272 -11.36 -1.29 -16.63
CA ILE A 272 -10.66 -2.11 -15.65
C ILE A 272 -9.21 -2.21 -16.14
N ILE A 273 -8.27 -1.91 -15.26
CA ILE A 273 -6.85 -1.96 -15.56
C ILE A 273 -6.26 -3.07 -14.70
N ILE A 274 -5.48 -3.95 -15.31
CA ILE A 274 -4.76 -5.01 -14.61
C ILE A 274 -3.28 -4.99 -14.99
N ILE A 275 -2.45 -5.43 -14.06
CA ILE A 275 -1.02 -5.69 -14.28
C ILE A 275 -0.69 -7.13 -13.90
N SER A 276 0.17 -7.78 -14.67
CA SER A 276 0.40 -9.23 -14.54
C SER A 276 1.85 -9.65 -14.70
N GLU A 277 2.15 -10.88 -14.24
CA GLU A 277 3.46 -11.55 -14.26
C GLU A 277 4.09 -11.61 -15.66
N ASP A 278 3.26 -11.63 -16.71
CA ASP A 278 3.71 -11.59 -18.11
C ASP A 278 4.21 -10.21 -18.57
N LYS A 279 4.55 -9.32 -17.63
CA LYS A 279 5.06 -7.96 -17.85
C LYS A 279 4.13 -7.12 -18.72
N SER A 280 2.83 -7.18 -18.44
CA SER A 280 1.89 -6.37 -19.19
C SER A 280 0.86 -5.66 -18.33
N LEU A 281 0.47 -4.51 -18.85
CA LEU A 281 -0.68 -3.72 -18.41
C LEU A 281 -1.77 -3.94 -19.46
N ARG A 282 -2.95 -4.40 -19.02
CA ARG A 282 -4.12 -4.57 -19.89
C ARG A 282 -5.22 -3.63 -19.45
N ILE A 283 -5.86 -3.00 -20.43
CA ILE A 283 -7.06 -2.20 -20.25
C ILE A 283 -8.23 -3.00 -20.78
N LEU A 284 -9.25 -3.21 -19.96
CA LEU A 284 -10.44 -3.97 -20.27
C LEU A 284 -11.68 -3.08 -20.14
N ASP A 285 -12.75 -3.42 -20.88
CA ASP A 285 -14.08 -2.91 -20.57
C ASP A 285 -14.67 -3.62 -19.34
N LYS A 286 -15.84 -3.15 -18.88
CA LYS A 286 -16.60 -3.80 -17.78
C LYS A 286 -17.05 -5.22 -18.13
N ASP A 287 -17.00 -5.58 -19.41
CA ASP A 287 -17.30 -6.92 -19.88
C ASP A 287 -16.08 -7.85 -19.93
N PHE A 288 -14.93 -7.40 -19.45
CA PHE A 288 -13.64 -8.09 -19.45
C PHE A 288 -13.08 -8.34 -20.87
N ASN A 289 -13.52 -7.57 -21.86
CA ASN A 289 -12.91 -7.58 -23.19
C ASN A 289 -11.68 -6.68 -23.19
N GLN A 290 -10.59 -7.19 -23.74
CA GLN A 290 -9.35 -6.43 -23.83
C GLN A 290 -9.53 -5.29 -24.85
N LEU A 291 -9.38 -4.07 -24.38
CA LEU A 291 -9.37 -2.84 -25.17
C LEU A 291 -7.96 -2.51 -25.63
N ASP A 292 -6.98 -2.70 -24.74
CA ASP A 292 -5.56 -2.43 -25.01
C ASP A 292 -4.64 -3.33 -24.19
N LYS A 293 -3.39 -3.50 -24.65
CA LYS A 293 -2.32 -4.21 -23.96
C LYS A 293 -0.98 -3.50 -24.22
N ILE A 294 -0.30 -3.16 -23.14
CA ILE A 294 1.00 -2.51 -23.14
C ILE A 294 2.02 -3.44 -22.49
N GLU A 295 3.15 -3.64 -23.16
CA GLU A 295 4.30 -4.36 -22.60
C GLU A 295 5.11 -3.42 -21.69
N LEU A 296 5.41 -3.89 -20.49
CA LEU A 296 6.14 -3.17 -19.47
C LEU A 296 7.64 -3.50 -19.56
N VAL A 297 8.49 -2.58 -19.12
CA VAL A 297 9.96 -2.79 -19.17
C VAL A 297 10.44 -3.84 -18.17
N SER A 298 9.68 -4.06 -17.10
CA SER A 298 9.96 -5.01 -16.03
C SER A 298 8.66 -5.61 -15.48
N THR A 299 8.78 -6.59 -14.59
CA THR A 299 7.62 -7.21 -13.93
C THR A 299 6.95 -6.16 -13.03
N PRO A 300 5.65 -5.91 -13.21
CA PRO A 300 4.91 -5.00 -12.35
C PRO A 300 4.53 -5.71 -11.04
N ASN A 301 4.21 -4.93 -10.01
CA ASN A 301 3.77 -5.50 -8.74
C ASN A 301 2.52 -4.79 -8.20
N VAL A 302 2.47 -3.46 -8.33
CA VAL A 302 1.39 -2.62 -7.80
C VAL A 302 1.20 -1.39 -8.67
N MET A 303 0.00 -0.81 -8.68
CA MET A 303 -0.26 0.44 -9.40
C MET A 303 -1.16 1.41 -8.63
N CYS A 304 -1.08 2.69 -8.96
CA CYS A 304 -2.05 3.70 -8.56
C CYS A 304 -2.47 4.56 -9.76
N VAL A 305 -3.67 5.12 -9.69
CA VAL A 305 -4.23 6.03 -10.69
C VAL A 305 -4.33 7.42 -10.09
N ASP A 306 -3.94 8.42 -10.85
CA ASP A 306 -4.07 9.85 -10.53
C ASP A 306 -4.58 10.60 -11.76
N ASP A 307 -5.87 10.94 -11.75
CA ASP A 307 -6.60 11.51 -12.88
C ASP A 307 -6.44 10.67 -14.17
N ASP A 308 -5.69 11.19 -15.15
CA ASP A 308 -5.42 10.59 -16.46
C ASP A 308 -4.10 9.82 -16.51
N VAL A 309 -3.44 9.61 -15.38
CA VAL A 309 -2.12 8.95 -15.30
C VAL A 309 -2.19 7.73 -14.41
N LEU A 310 -1.65 6.61 -14.89
CA LEU A 310 -1.36 5.42 -14.10
C LEU A 310 0.13 5.40 -13.77
N PHE A 311 0.45 5.12 -12.53
CA PHE A 311 1.81 4.84 -12.09
C PHE A 311 1.92 3.35 -11.73
N VAL A 312 2.85 2.65 -12.37
CA VAL A 312 3.08 1.22 -12.17
C VAL A 312 4.40 1.04 -11.44
N GLY A 313 4.34 0.51 -10.23
CA GLY A 313 5.51 0.09 -9.45
C GLY A 313 6.03 -1.26 -9.93
N LEU A 314 7.34 -1.34 -10.13
CA LEU A 314 8.03 -2.48 -10.73
C LEU A 314 8.91 -3.24 -9.72
N GLU A 315 9.32 -4.45 -10.06
CA GLU A 315 10.24 -5.29 -9.26
C GLU A 315 11.60 -4.66 -9.00
N ASP A 316 12.07 -3.79 -9.89
CA ASP A 316 13.37 -3.11 -9.81
C ASP A 316 13.30 -1.75 -9.07
N SER A 317 12.25 -1.52 -8.29
CA SER A 317 12.02 -0.28 -7.51
C SER A 317 11.82 0.98 -8.37
N PHE A 318 11.57 0.81 -9.68
CA PHE A 318 11.16 1.91 -10.54
C PHE A 318 9.64 2.07 -10.58
N ILE A 319 9.20 3.29 -10.89
CA ILE A 319 7.79 3.61 -11.15
C ILE A 319 7.70 4.07 -12.60
N GLN A 320 6.91 3.35 -13.39
CA GLN A 320 6.67 3.67 -14.80
C GLN A 320 5.31 4.38 -14.95
N PRO A 321 5.28 5.62 -15.46
CA PRO A 321 4.04 6.35 -15.71
C PRO A 321 3.43 5.99 -17.07
N TYR A 322 2.11 5.97 -17.13
CA TYR A 322 1.32 5.73 -18.34
C TYR A 322 0.16 6.71 -18.39
N LYS A 323 0.05 7.46 -19.49
CA LYS A 323 -1.08 8.37 -19.70
C LYS A 323 -2.21 7.62 -20.40
N PHE A 324 -3.43 7.78 -19.90
CA PHE A 324 -4.62 7.32 -20.59
C PHE A 324 -5.02 8.35 -21.66
N GLU A 325 -5.36 7.86 -22.85
CA GLU A 325 -6.08 8.64 -23.88
C GLU A 325 -7.60 8.48 -23.75
#